data_AF-A0A7S4JEP3-F1
#
_entry.id   AF-A0A7S4JEP3-F1
#
_cell.length_a   1.000
_cell.length_b   1.000
_cell.length_c   1.000
_cell.angle_alpha   90.00
_cell.angle_beta   90.00
_cell.angle_gamma   90.00
#
_symmetry.space_group_name_H-M   'P 1'
#
loop_
_entity.id
_entity.type
_entity.pdbx_description
1 polymer ?
#
loop_
_entity_poly.entity_id
_entity_poly.type
_entity_poly.pdbx_seq_one_letter_code
_entity_poly.pdbx_strand_id
1 'polypeptide(L)'
;NSTVTAGNSTNNTTEPGGLSPRKKGFPYDIWPTIYFYRYRGQITYPPCSEIVSWRVLDEPLLISRRQFKHLARLQESYIYMDEDECTNDSKVSPQGEAFRPLQQFNPNHQNVTHCTKKNFGFWMYKLHQ
;
A
#
# COMPACT_ATOMS: atom_id res chain seq x y z
N ASN A 1 70.16 11.33 21.09
CA ASN A 1 69.72 11.66 22.46
C ASN A 1 68.28 12.14 22.41
N SER A 2 67.38 11.28 22.90
CA SER A 2 66.26 11.57 23.82
C SER A 2 65.85 13.05 23.95
N THR A 3 64.60 13.47 23.95
CA THR A 3 63.29 12.87 24.26
C THR A 3 62.30 14.03 24.17
N VAL A 4 61.09 13.88 23.61
CA VAL A 4 59.94 14.69 24.06
C VAL A 4 58.69 13.82 24.12
N THR A 5 58.10 13.91 25.29
CA THR A 5 56.96 13.23 25.90
C THR A 5 55.60 13.59 25.31
N ALA A 6 54.63 12.74 25.65
CA ALA A 6 53.25 12.69 25.22
C ALA A 6 52.35 13.86 25.69
N GLY A 7 51.25 14.02 24.94
CA GLY A 7 49.92 14.36 25.48
C GLY A 7 49.48 15.82 25.36
N ASN A 8 48.50 16.09 24.49
CA ASN A 8 47.15 16.39 24.98
C ASN A 8 46.12 16.46 23.86
N SER A 9 45.08 15.62 24.00
CA SER A 9 43.83 15.64 23.26
C SER A 9 43.15 17.00 23.36
N THR A 10 42.72 17.53 22.23
CA THR A 10 41.52 18.38 22.16
C THR A 10 40.51 17.65 21.29
N ASN A 11 39.45 17.19 21.95
CA ASN A 11 38.37 16.41 21.38
C ASN A 11 37.59 17.29 20.40
N ASN A 12 37.75 17.07 19.10
CA ASN A 12 36.75 17.51 18.14
C ASN A 12 35.51 16.65 18.35
N THR A 13 34.53 17.22 19.04
CA THR A 13 33.18 16.71 19.18
C THR A 13 32.61 16.53 17.78
N THR A 14 32.67 15.29 17.27
CA THR A 14 31.94 14.89 16.08
C THR A 14 30.46 14.98 16.43
N GLU A 15 29.85 16.12 16.09
CA GLU A 15 28.41 16.31 16.05
C GLU A 15 27.76 15.06 15.45
N PRO A 16 26.78 14.43 16.14
CA PRO A 16 26.21 13.18 15.69
C PRO A 16 25.54 13.45 14.34
N GLY A 17 26.04 12.76 13.31
CA GLY A 17 25.60 12.92 11.93
C GLY A 17 24.08 13.05 11.88
N GLY A 18 23.62 14.24 11.51
CA GLY A 18 22.20 14.55 11.38
C GLY A 18 21.58 13.48 10.50
N LEU A 19 20.80 12.60 11.12
CA LEU A 19 19.99 11.62 10.41
C LEU A 19 19.04 12.46 9.55
N SER A 20 19.36 12.63 8.26
CA SER A 20 18.38 13.13 7.31
C SER A 20 17.14 12.25 7.50
N PRO A 21 15.92 12.80 7.62
CA PRO A 21 14.73 11.97 7.62
C PRO A 21 14.85 11.07 6.39
N ARG A 22 14.98 9.75 6.59
CA ARG A 22 14.97 8.81 5.45
C ARG A 22 13.78 9.25 4.61
N LYS A 23 14.02 9.66 3.34
CA LYS A 23 12.95 9.95 2.39
C LYS A 23 11.98 8.78 2.56
N LYS A 24 10.73 9.06 2.94
CA LYS A 24 9.70 8.04 3.14
C LYS A 24 9.46 7.35 1.79
N GLY A 25 10.36 6.45 1.40
CA GLY A 25 10.22 5.66 0.20
C GLY A 25 9.01 4.76 0.37
N PHE A 26 8.24 4.64 -0.72
CA PHE A 26 7.33 3.56 -1.07
C PHE A 26 6.95 2.62 0.10
N PRO A 27 5.69 2.62 0.59
CA PRO A 27 4.42 2.93 -0.11
C PRO A 27 3.76 4.27 0.24
N TYR A 28 4.43 5.15 0.99
CA TYR A 28 3.78 6.38 1.50
C TYR A 28 3.38 7.40 0.42
N ASP A 29 3.99 7.37 -0.78
CA ASP A 29 3.68 8.33 -1.85
C ASP A 29 2.31 8.08 -2.52
N ILE A 30 1.75 6.87 -2.37
CA ILE A 30 0.44 6.50 -2.92
C ILE A 30 -0.64 6.37 -1.83
N TRP A 31 -0.29 6.63 -0.57
CA TRP A 31 -1.21 6.61 0.56
C TRP A 31 -1.51 8.05 0.99
N PRO A 32 -2.66 8.62 0.62
CA PRO A 32 -2.98 10.01 0.96
C PRO A 32 -3.19 10.23 2.46
N THR A 33 -3.53 9.17 3.19
CA THR A 33 -3.92 9.21 4.60
C THR A 33 -3.37 8.01 5.38
N ILE A 34 -3.31 8.17 6.70
CA ILE A 34 -3.04 7.09 7.66
C ILE A 34 -4.32 6.56 8.33
N TYR A 35 -5.47 7.17 8.03
CA TYR A 35 -6.79 6.80 8.52
C TYR A 35 -7.44 5.79 7.57
N PHE A 36 -8.15 4.80 8.10
CA PHE A 36 -8.70 3.70 7.30
C PHE A 36 -9.83 2.97 8.01
N TYR A 37 -10.71 2.34 7.27
CA TYR A 37 -11.64 1.34 7.77
C TYR A 37 -11.01 -0.05 7.73
N ARG A 38 -11.23 -0.87 8.76
CA ARG A 38 -10.79 -2.26 8.80
C ARG A 38 -11.97 -3.20 8.97
N TYR A 39 -11.97 -4.29 8.21
CA TYR A 39 -12.94 -5.38 8.34
C TYR A 39 -12.32 -6.71 7.86
N ARG A 40 -12.92 -7.83 8.26
CA ARG A 40 -12.59 -9.16 7.69
C ARG A 40 -13.52 -9.47 6.52
N GLY A 41 -12.97 -10.04 5.47
CA GLY A 41 -13.75 -10.38 4.29
C GLY A 41 -13.04 -11.33 3.33
N GLN A 42 -13.60 -11.39 2.13
CA GLN A 42 -13.18 -12.29 1.06
C GLN A 42 -12.18 -11.62 0.11
N ILE A 43 -11.40 -12.42 -0.61
CA ILE A 43 -10.76 -11.97 -1.86
C ILE A 43 -11.84 -11.63 -2.91
N THR A 44 -11.58 -10.62 -3.73
CA THR A 44 -12.55 -10.11 -4.73
C THR A 44 -12.52 -10.87 -6.06
N TYR A 45 -11.71 -11.93 -6.15
CA TYR A 45 -11.57 -12.81 -7.30
C TYR A 45 -11.69 -14.27 -6.84
N PRO A 46 -12.16 -15.21 -7.67
CA PRO A 46 -12.17 -16.63 -7.33
C PRO A 46 -10.82 -17.11 -6.76
N PRO A 47 -10.81 -17.98 -5.72
CA PRO A 47 -11.94 -18.73 -5.17
C PRO A 47 -12.77 -18.01 -4.08
N CYS A 48 -12.70 -16.68 -3.95
CA CYS A 48 -13.52 -15.90 -3.00
C CYS A 48 -13.32 -16.28 -1.52
N SER A 49 -12.14 -16.80 -1.13
CA SER A 49 -11.85 -17.25 0.25
C SER A 49 -11.90 -16.11 1.29
N GLU A 50 -12.46 -16.41 2.47
CA GLU A 50 -12.63 -15.48 3.61
C GLU A 50 -11.36 -15.30 4.46
N ILE A 51 -10.23 -15.03 3.81
CA ILE A 51 -8.91 -15.02 4.47
C ILE A 51 -8.33 -13.62 4.66
N VAL A 52 -9.03 -12.57 4.19
CA VAL A 52 -8.48 -11.22 4.09
C VAL A 52 -8.92 -10.35 5.26
N SER A 53 -7.96 -9.67 5.88
CA SER A 53 -8.21 -8.54 6.77
C SER A 53 -8.02 -7.24 5.99
N TRP A 54 -9.10 -6.71 5.44
CA TRP A 54 -9.11 -5.52 4.60
C TRP A 54 -8.81 -4.26 5.40
N ARG A 55 -8.10 -3.33 4.76
CA ARG A 55 -7.94 -1.95 5.20
C ARG A 55 -8.19 -1.04 4.00
N VAL A 56 -9.20 -0.21 4.11
CA VAL A 56 -9.62 0.73 3.07
C VAL A 56 -9.34 2.12 3.58
N LEU A 57 -8.40 2.82 2.94
CA LEU A 57 -8.08 4.21 3.29
C LEU A 57 -9.35 5.07 3.14
N ASP A 58 -9.58 5.98 4.09
CA ASP A 58 -10.78 6.81 4.09
C ASP A 58 -10.65 8.06 3.21
N GLU A 59 -9.47 8.30 2.66
CA GLU A 59 -9.18 9.35 1.69
C GLU A 59 -8.79 8.74 0.34
N PRO A 60 -9.44 9.15 -0.77
CA PRO A 60 -9.11 8.66 -2.09
C PRO A 60 -7.82 9.31 -2.63
N LEU A 61 -6.99 8.52 -3.32
CA LEU A 61 -5.90 9.08 -4.12
C LEU A 61 -6.47 9.62 -5.44
N LEU A 62 -6.23 10.90 -5.70
CA LEU A 62 -6.71 11.55 -6.93
C LEU A 62 -5.78 11.27 -8.11
N ILE A 63 -6.36 10.91 -9.25
CA ILE A 63 -5.66 10.75 -10.53
C ILE A 63 -6.32 11.60 -11.61
N SER A 64 -5.54 11.99 -12.61
CA SER A 64 -6.06 12.69 -13.79
C SER A 64 -6.90 11.76 -14.66
N ARG A 65 -7.85 12.32 -15.41
CA ARG A 65 -8.63 11.57 -16.43
C ARG A 65 -7.74 10.88 -17.47
N ARG A 66 -6.58 11.47 -17.79
CA ARG A 66 -5.61 10.88 -18.72
C ARG A 66 -4.98 9.60 -18.14
N GLN A 67 -4.63 9.61 -16.86
CA GLN A 67 -4.10 8.42 -16.17
C GLN A 67 -5.15 7.30 -16.12
N PHE A 68 -6.39 7.64 -15.74
CA PHE A 68 -7.49 6.66 -15.73
C PHE A 68 -7.69 6.00 -17.10
N LYS A 69 -7.74 6.80 -18.19
CA LYS A 69 -7.85 6.27 -19.55
C LYS A 69 -6.67 5.39 -19.97
N HIS A 70 -5.45 5.68 -19.51
CA HIS A 70 -4.31 4.81 -19.79
C HIS A 70 -4.44 3.47 -19.08
N LEU A 71 -4.91 3.47 -17.82
CA LEU A 71 -5.14 2.24 -17.08
C LEU A 71 -6.23 1.39 -17.73
N ALA A 72 -7.37 1.99 -18.09
CA ALA A 72 -8.48 1.30 -18.76
C ALA A 72 -8.03 0.61 -20.06
N ARG A 73 -7.26 1.31 -20.91
CA ARG A 73 -6.72 0.74 -22.16
C ARG A 73 -5.81 -0.46 -21.94
N LEU A 74 -4.98 -0.42 -20.88
CA LEU A 74 -4.11 -1.55 -20.55
C LEU A 74 -4.93 -2.77 -20.13
N GLN A 75 -6.00 -2.56 -19.36
CA GLN A 75 -6.92 -3.64 -18.99
C GLN A 75 -7.64 -4.22 -20.21
N GLU A 76 -8.20 -3.37 -21.08
CA GLU A 76 -8.89 -3.79 -22.31
C GLU A 76 -7.97 -4.57 -23.27
N SER A 77 -6.67 -4.23 -23.32
CA SER A 77 -5.71 -4.92 -24.18
C SER A 77 -5.41 -6.36 -23.74
N TYR A 78 -5.82 -6.74 -22.52
CA TYR A 78 -5.66 -8.10 -22.01
C TYR A 78 -6.82 -8.98 -22.50
N ILE A 79 -6.56 -9.67 -23.60
CA ILE A 79 -7.47 -10.62 -24.25
C ILE A 79 -6.91 -12.02 -24.02
N TYR A 80 -7.79 -12.98 -23.72
CA TYR A 80 -7.45 -14.39 -23.64
C TYR A 80 -8.34 -15.18 -24.61
N MET A 81 -7.86 -16.36 -25.03
CA MET A 81 -8.69 -17.28 -25.81
C MET A 81 -9.57 -18.06 -24.83
N ASP A 82 -10.89 -17.98 -25.02
CA ASP A 82 -11.82 -18.89 -24.37
C ASP A 82 -11.67 -20.27 -25.03
N GLU A 83 -11.28 -21.28 -24.25
CA GLU A 83 -11.02 -22.64 -24.73
C GLU A 83 -12.31 -23.36 -25.14
N ASP A 84 -13.44 -23.01 -24.52
CA ASP A 84 -14.73 -23.65 -24.80
C ASP A 84 -15.39 -23.01 -26.02
N GLU A 85 -15.21 -21.69 -26.21
CA GLU A 85 -15.87 -20.94 -27.28
C GLU A 85 -14.97 -20.66 -28.50
N CYS A 86 -13.68 -20.99 -28.46
CA CYS A 86 -12.69 -20.70 -29.51
C CYS A 86 -12.68 -19.22 -29.97
N THR A 87 -13.01 -18.30 -29.07
CA THR A 87 -13.05 -16.85 -29.35
C THR A 87 -12.16 -16.07 -28.39
N ASN A 88 -11.78 -14.87 -28.82
CA ASN A 88 -11.11 -13.91 -27.95
C ASN A 88 -12.13 -13.33 -26.97
N ASP A 89 -11.87 -13.44 -25.67
CA ASP A 89 -12.69 -12.87 -24.61
C ASP A 89 -11.85 -11.96 -23.68
N SER A 90 -12.52 -11.10 -22.93
CA SER A 90 -11.93 -10.22 -21.93
C SER A 90 -12.69 -10.29 -20.62
N LYS A 91 -11.96 -10.37 -19.50
CA LYS A 91 -12.56 -10.33 -18.15
C LYS A 91 -12.85 -8.90 -17.66
N VAL A 92 -12.79 -7.91 -18.56
CA VAL A 92 -12.85 -6.49 -18.25
C VAL A 92 -14.14 -5.89 -18.82
N SER A 93 -14.74 -4.92 -18.14
CA SER A 93 -15.91 -4.20 -18.62
C SER A 93 -15.62 -3.42 -19.91
N PRO A 94 -16.64 -3.00 -20.68
CA PRO A 94 -16.44 -2.14 -21.86
C PRO A 94 -15.78 -0.78 -21.55
N GLN A 95 -15.66 -0.42 -20.28
CA GLN A 95 -14.97 0.80 -19.82
C GLN A 95 -13.55 0.53 -19.31
N GLY A 96 -13.05 -0.71 -19.46
CA GLY A 96 -11.72 -1.09 -19.00
C GLY A 96 -11.66 -1.34 -17.49
N GLU A 97 -12.77 -1.73 -16.87
CA GLU A 97 -12.87 -1.93 -15.42
C GLU A 97 -12.98 -3.42 -15.05
N ALA A 98 -12.21 -3.84 -14.04
CA ALA A 98 -12.23 -5.21 -13.53
C ALA A 98 -12.56 -5.20 -12.04
N PHE A 99 -13.85 -5.12 -11.70
CA PHE A 99 -14.31 -5.13 -10.31
C PHE A 99 -15.39 -6.18 -10.05
N ARG A 100 -15.43 -6.69 -8.81
CA ARG A 100 -16.52 -7.52 -8.32
C ARG A 100 -17.65 -6.61 -7.82
N PRO A 101 -18.93 -6.87 -8.17
CA PRO A 101 -20.06 -6.10 -7.68
C PRO A 101 -20.13 -6.07 -6.14
N LEU A 102 -20.79 -5.04 -5.60
CA LEU A 102 -20.99 -4.90 -4.15
C LEU A 102 -21.68 -6.14 -3.58
N GLN A 103 -21.08 -6.72 -2.55
CA GLN A 103 -21.63 -7.86 -1.84
C GLN A 103 -22.51 -7.39 -0.69
N GLN A 104 -23.46 -8.24 -0.27
CA GLN A 104 -24.33 -7.91 0.85
C GLN A 104 -23.54 -7.82 2.16
N PHE A 105 -23.84 -6.78 2.95
CA PHE A 105 -23.23 -6.59 4.27
C PHE A 105 -24.06 -7.28 5.34
N ASN A 106 -23.41 -8.14 6.13
CA ASN A 106 -24.06 -8.81 7.26
C ASN A 106 -23.58 -8.18 8.58
N PRO A 107 -24.38 -7.32 9.25
CA PRO A 107 -23.95 -6.60 10.45
C PRO A 107 -23.68 -7.53 11.64
N ASN A 108 -24.25 -8.74 11.65
CA ASN A 108 -24.05 -9.70 12.73
C ASN A 108 -22.73 -10.47 12.60
N HIS A 109 -22.16 -10.53 11.40
CA HIS A 109 -20.93 -11.28 11.12
C HIS A 109 -19.74 -10.37 10.78
N GLN A 110 -20.01 -9.20 10.20
CA GLN A 110 -19.00 -8.27 9.71
C GLN A 110 -18.94 -7.04 10.61
N ASN A 111 -17.81 -6.89 11.34
CA ASN A 111 -17.51 -5.70 12.12
C ASN A 111 -16.55 -4.80 11.32
N VAL A 112 -16.97 -3.55 11.11
CA VAL A 112 -16.19 -2.51 10.43
C VAL A 112 -15.78 -1.47 11.45
N THR A 113 -14.48 -1.19 11.54
CA THR A 113 -13.95 -0.21 12.49
C THR A 113 -13.18 0.88 11.76
N HIS A 114 -13.53 2.15 12.03
CA HIS A 114 -12.73 3.30 11.60
C HIS A 114 -11.50 3.44 12.51
N CYS A 115 -10.32 3.40 11.91
CA CYS A 115 -9.04 3.35 12.60
C CYS A 115 -8.34 4.71 12.56
N THR A 116 -7.76 5.10 13.69
CA THR A 116 -7.09 6.39 13.86
C THR A 116 -5.57 6.26 13.90
N LYS A 117 -4.86 7.38 14.10
CA LYS A 117 -3.40 7.43 14.29
C LYS A 117 -2.88 6.42 15.31
N LYS A 118 -3.65 6.13 16.38
CA LYS A 118 -3.29 5.12 17.40
C LYS A 118 -3.19 3.70 16.83
N ASN A 119 -4.00 3.40 15.81
CA ASN A 119 -4.05 2.09 15.16
C ASN A 119 -3.03 1.95 14.02
N PHE A 120 -2.49 3.06 13.52
CA PHE A 120 -1.54 3.07 12.42
C PHE A 120 -0.13 2.62 12.84
N GLY A 121 0.29 2.94 14.06
CA GLY A 121 1.64 2.63 14.57
C GLY A 121 2.05 1.16 14.53
N PHE A 122 1.09 0.23 14.46
CA PHE A 122 1.33 -1.21 14.27
C PHE A 122 2.03 -1.54 12.94
N TRP A 123 1.94 -0.67 11.92
CA TRP A 123 2.55 -0.85 10.59
C TRP A 123 4.00 -0.38 10.48
N MET A 124 4.47 0.41 11.44
CA MET A 124 5.89 0.76 11.44
C MET A 124 6.63 -0.49 11.87
N TYR A 125 7.39 -1.09 10.96
CA TYR A 125 8.40 -2.08 11.32
C TYR A 125 9.16 -1.51 12.52
N LYS A 126 9.20 -2.23 13.63
CA LYS A 126 10.14 -1.89 14.71
C LYS A 126 11.49 -1.89 14.03
N LEU A 127 12.11 -0.71 13.92
CA LEU A 127 13.52 -0.65 13.62
C LEU A 127 14.17 -1.44 14.75
N HIS A 128 14.69 -2.62 14.43
CA HIS A 128 15.55 -3.34 15.36
C HIS A 128 16.64 -2.34 15.77
N GLN A 129 16.64 -1.98 17.05
CA GLN A 129 17.72 -1.23 17.68
C GLN A 129 18.93 -2.13 17.78
#